data_AF-A0A1F6PIC4-F1
#
_entry.id   AF-A0A1F6PIC4-F1
#
_cell.length_a   1.000
_cell.length_b   1.000
_cell.length_c   1.000
_cell.angle_alpha   90.00
_cell.angle_beta   90.00
_cell.angle_gamma   90.00
#
_symmetry.space_group_name_H-M   'P 1'
#
loop_
_entity.id
_entity.type
_entity.pdbx_description
1 polymer ?
#
loop_
_entity_poly.entity_id
_entity_poly.type
_entity_poly.pdbx_seq_one_letter_code
_entity_poly.pdbx_strand_id
1 'polypeptide(L)'
;MWCLSTKCHPEKGIVFLKNTKVITLSPYLYPDEKKSGISTTVIYDCTWPTQWAEEFVPKRGSFKSLWPEKIQKKILDNWHE
;
A
#
# COMPACT_ATOMS: atom_id res chain seq x y z
N MET A 1 0.23 3.36 5.76
CA MET A 1 1.23 4.32 5.24
C MET A 1 2.51 3.64 4.78
N TRP A 2 3.17 2.81 5.61
CA TRP A 2 4.44 2.14 5.27
C TRP A 2 4.48 1.55 3.84
N CYS A 3 3.54 0.68 3.46
CA CYS A 3 3.52 0.08 2.12
C CYS A 3 3.46 1.11 0.99
N LEU A 4 2.62 2.15 1.14
CA LEU A 4 2.48 3.20 0.12
C LEU A 4 3.80 3.97 -0.04
N SER A 5 4.46 4.31 1.07
CA SER A 5 5.69 5.10 1.05
C SER A 5 6.93 4.33 0.59
N THR A 6 6.99 3.01 0.83
CA THR A 6 8.21 2.22 0.57
C THR A 6 8.09 1.25 -0.60
N LYS A 7 6.87 0.95 -1.07
CA LYS A 7 6.62 -0.06 -2.11
C LYS A 7 5.93 0.50 -3.35
N CYS A 8 5.16 1.58 -3.23
CA CYS A 8 4.53 2.19 -4.39
C CYS A 8 5.59 2.86 -5.27
N HIS A 9 5.98 2.19 -6.35
CA HIS A 9 6.93 2.79 -7.29
C HIS A 9 6.32 4.07 -7.88
N PRO A 10 6.99 5.23 -7.84
CA PRO A 10 6.40 6.50 -8.28
C PRO A 10 5.87 6.47 -9.72
N GLU A 11 6.62 5.84 -10.63
CA GLU A 11 6.23 5.72 -12.04
C GLU A 11 5.34 4.51 -12.37
N LYS A 12 5.64 3.32 -11.81
CA LYS A 12 5.02 2.05 -12.21
C LYS A 12 3.92 1.56 -11.28
N GLY A 13 3.89 2.07 -10.04
CA GLY A 13 2.92 1.70 -9.02
C GLY A 13 1.66 2.57 -9.02
N ILE A 14 1.53 3.52 -9.95
CA ILE A 14 0.38 4.42 -10.01
C ILE A 14 -0.32 4.24 -11.35
N VAL A 15 -1.55 3.72 -11.32
CA VAL A 15 -2.38 3.54 -12.52
C VAL A 15 -3.52 4.54 -12.48
N PHE A 16 -3.57 5.41 -13.50
CA PHE A 16 -4.63 6.40 -13.68
C PHE A 16 -5.70 5.86 -14.62
N LEU A 17 -6.87 5.53 -14.08
CA LEU A 17 -8.04 5.15 -14.84
C LEU A 17 -8.88 6.39 -15.13
N LYS A 18 -8.66 6.98 -16.31
CA LYS A 18 -9.38 8.18 -16.76
C LYS A 18 -10.84 7.86 -17.10
N ASN A 19 -11.70 8.87 -17.05
CA ASN A 19 -13.11 8.80 -17.45
C ASN A 19 -13.92 7.73 -16.72
N THR A 20 -13.67 7.57 -15.42
CA THR A 20 -14.38 6.62 -14.56
C THR A 20 -15.51 7.30 -13.79
N LYS A 21 -16.57 6.54 -13.49
CA LYS A 21 -17.63 7.00 -12.59
C LYS A 21 -17.07 7.10 -11.17
N VAL A 22 -17.29 8.23 -10.52
CA VAL A 22 -16.81 8.51 -9.16
C VAL A 22 -17.96 8.94 -8.24
N ILE A 23 -17.72 8.88 -6.93
CA ILE A 23 -18.67 9.36 -5.93
C ILE A 23 -18.66 10.90 -5.96
N THR A 24 -19.76 11.52 -6.41
CA THR A 24 -19.88 12.99 -6.58
C THR A 24 -19.79 13.78 -5.27
N LEU A 25 -19.97 13.11 -4.13
CA LEU A 25 -19.77 13.70 -2.80
C LEU A 25 -18.29 13.89 -2.44
N SER A 26 -17.36 13.30 -3.19
CA SER A 26 -15.93 13.43 -2.93
C SER A 26 -15.48 14.90 -3.00
N PRO A 27 -14.79 15.42 -1.96
CA PRO A 27 -14.46 16.83 -1.87
C PRO A 27 -13.38 17.28 -2.86
N TYR A 28 -12.54 16.35 -3.34
CA TYR A 28 -11.45 16.65 -4.27
C TYR A 28 -11.92 16.94 -5.71
N LEU A 29 -13.17 16.62 -6.04
CA LEU A 29 -13.70 16.77 -7.39
C LEU A 29 -13.91 18.24 -7.75
N TYR A 30 -13.50 18.63 -8.95
CA TYR A 30 -13.85 19.92 -9.53
C TYR A 30 -15.36 20.02 -9.83
N PRO A 31 -15.93 21.24 -9.97
CA PRO A 31 -17.36 21.41 -10.21
C PRO A 31 -17.90 20.64 -11.43
N ASP A 32 -17.17 20.63 -12.54
CA ASP A 32 -17.58 19.91 -13.76
C ASP A 32 -17.52 18.39 -13.59
N GLU A 33 -16.56 17.89 -12.81
CA GLU A 33 -16.45 16.47 -12.45
C GLU A 33 -17.60 16.06 -11.52
N LYS A 34 -17.99 16.92 -10.56
CA LYS A 34 -19.18 16.69 -9.71
C LYS A 34 -20.46 16.65 -10.53
N LYS A 35 -20.60 17.56 -11.51
CA LYS A 35 -21.76 17.63 -12.39
C LYS A 35 -21.87 16.42 -13.31
N SER A 36 -20.75 15.99 -13.90
CA SER A 36 -20.74 14.84 -14.81
C SER A 36 -20.69 13.48 -14.08
N GLY A 37 -20.22 13.45 -12.84
CA GLY A 37 -19.93 12.22 -12.11
C GLY A 37 -18.75 11.43 -12.67
N ILE A 38 -17.94 12.06 -13.53
CA ILE A 38 -16.81 11.44 -14.22
C ILE A 38 -15.52 12.13 -13.80
N SER A 39 -14.52 11.35 -13.42
CA SER A 39 -13.17 11.83 -13.11
C SER A 39 -12.16 10.70 -13.30
N THR A 40 -10.97 10.82 -12.70
CA THR A 40 -9.92 9.81 -12.69
C THR A 40 -9.95 9.04 -11.38
N THR A 41 -10.02 7.72 -11.49
CA THR A 41 -9.77 6.82 -10.36
C THR A 41 -8.29 6.43 -10.39
N VAL A 42 -7.63 6.45 -9.23
CA VAL A 42 -6.21 6.10 -9.12
C VAL A 42 -6.06 4.80 -8.34
N ILE A 43 -5.27 3.88 -8.88
CA ILE A 43 -4.84 2.66 -8.20
C ILE A 43 -3.37 2.84 -7.81
N TYR A 44 -3.08 2.66 -6.52
CA TYR A 44 -1.73 2.62 -5.98
C TYR A 44 -1.32 1.18 -5.73
N ASP A 45 -0.56 0.60 -6.65
CA ASP A 45 0.00 -0.74 -6.53
C ASP A 45 1.24 -0.72 -5.63
N CYS A 46 1.13 -1.39 -4.48
CA CYS A 46 2.19 -1.55 -3.49
C CYS A 46 2.67 -3.01 -3.39
N THR A 47 2.44 -3.81 -4.43
CA THR A 47 2.95 -5.17 -4.54
C THR A 47 4.37 -5.18 -5.09
N TRP A 48 5.07 -6.30 -4.92
CA TRP A 48 6.35 -6.50 -5.62
C TRP A 48 6.07 -7.05 -7.01
N PRO A 49 6.83 -6.67 -8.05
CA PRO A 49 6.62 -7.20 -9.38
C PRO A 49 6.73 -8.72 -9.40
N THR A 50 5.76 -9.41 -10.00
CA THR A 50 5.65 -10.88 -9.98
C THR A 50 6.81 -11.59 -10.69
N GLN A 51 7.51 -10.89 -11.57
CA GLN A 51 8.68 -11.38 -12.28
C GLN A 51 10.00 -11.25 -11.50
N TRP A 52 9.99 -10.61 -10.32
CA TRP A 52 11.18 -10.56 -9.48
C TRP A 52 11.46 -11.94 -8.88
N ALA A 53 12.73 -12.33 -8.90
CA ALA A 53 13.17 -13.48 -8.15
C ALA A 53 13.09 -13.19 -6.63
N GLU A 54 12.89 -14.23 -5.82
CA GLU A 54 12.57 -14.10 -4.39
C GLU A 54 13.68 -13.36 -3.61
N GLU A 55 14.93 -13.51 -4.02
CA GLU A 55 16.10 -12.85 -3.43
C GLU A 55 16.06 -11.32 -3.54
N PHE A 56 15.34 -10.77 -4.52
CA PHE A 56 15.16 -9.32 -4.68
C PHE A 56 13.99 -8.78 -3.86
N VAL A 57 13.15 -9.66 -3.31
CA VAL A 57 12.02 -9.25 -2.48
C VAL A 57 12.50 -9.07 -1.04
N PRO A 58 12.57 -7.83 -0.51
CA PRO A 58 13.11 -7.61 0.82
C PRO A 58 12.20 -8.22 1.89
N LYS A 59 12.81 -8.91 2.85
CA LYS A 59 12.12 -9.38 4.05
C LYS A 59 11.72 -8.18 4.91
N ARG A 60 10.47 -8.17 5.39
CA ARG A 60 10.00 -7.10 6.28
C ARG A 60 10.86 -7.08 7.55
N GLY A 61 11.40 -5.92 7.91
CA GLY A 61 12.09 -5.73 9.18
C GLY A 61 11.10 -5.45 10.31
N SER A 62 10.55 -6.48 10.94
CA SER A 62 9.62 -6.33 12.08
C SER A 62 9.87 -7.39 13.13
N PHE A 63 9.39 -7.15 14.37
CA PHE A 63 9.54 -8.13 15.45
C PHE A 63 9.04 -9.53 15.05
N LYS A 64 7.89 -9.57 14.36
CA LYS A 64 7.27 -10.79 13.88
C LYS A 64 8.09 -11.56 12.84
N SER A 65 8.90 -10.87 12.04
CA SER A 65 9.54 -11.45 10.84
C SER A 65 11.03 -11.63 10.95
N LEU A 66 11.71 -10.87 11.82
CA LEU A 66 13.17 -10.97 11.99
C LEU A 66 13.58 -11.94 13.10
N TRP A 67 12.69 -12.24 14.05
CA TRP A 67 13.03 -13.06 15.21
C TRP A 67 12.32 -14.42 15.16
N PRO A 68 12.97 -15.52 15.59
CA PRO A 68 12.31 -16.81 15.73
C PRO A 68 11.17 -16.77 16.76
N GLU A 69 10.15 -17.60 16.58
CA GLU A 69 8.96 -17.64 17.47
C GLU A 69 9.32 -17.86 18.94
N LYS A 70 10.33 -18.68 19.23
CA LYS A 70 10.83 -18.90 20.59
C LYS A 70 11.27 -17.60 21.26
N ILE A 71 11.95 -16.72 20.53
CA ILE A 71 12.41 -15.42 21.04
C ILE A 71 11.23 -14.48 21.18
N GLN A 72 10.33 -14.46 20.18
CA GLN A 72 9.13 -13.65 20.24
C GLN A 72 8.30 -13.96 21.48
N LYS A 73 8.03 -15.25 21.73
CA LYS A 73 7.29 -15.72 22.89
C LYS A 73 7.99 -15.38 24.20
N LYS A 74 9.30 -15.65 24.30
CA LYS A 74 10.08 -15.30 25.50
C LYS A 74 9.93 -13.82 25.86
N ILE A 75 10.00 -12.91 24.89
CA ILE A 75 9.90 -11.47 25.15
C ILE A 75 8.48 -11.08 25.53
N LEU A 76 7.46 -11.60 24.85
CA LEU A 76 6.06 -11.29 25.17
C LEU A 76 5.64 -11.81 26.55
N ASP A 77 6.09 -13.01 26.93
CA ASP A 77 5.77 -13.62 28.23
C ASP A 77 6.39 -12.83 29.41
N ASN A 78 7.48 -12.09 29.18
CA ASN A 78 8.21 -11.33 30.22
C ASN A 78 8.15 -9.80 30.02
N TRP A 79 7.23 -9.27 29.19
CA TRP A 79 7.19 -7.84 28.87
C TRP A 79 6.76 -6.94 30.05
N HIS A 80 6.17 -7.53 31.08
CA HIS A 80 5.66 -6.84 32.26
C HIS A 80 6.66 -6.75 33.42
N GLU A 81 7.80 -7.44 33.32
CA GLU A 81 8.93 -7.30 34.25
C GLU A 81 9.74 -6.03 33.94
#